data_AF-A0A8S3GYE7-F1
#
_entry.id   AF-A0A8S3GYE7-F1
#
_cell.length_a   1.000
_cell.length_b   1.000
_cell.length_c   1.000
_cell.angle_alpha   90.00
_cell.angle_beta   90.00
_cell.angle_gamma   90.00
#
_symmetry.space_group_name_H-M   'P 1'
#
loop_
_entity.id
_entity.type
_entity.pdbx_description
1 polymer ?
#
loop_
_entity_poly.entity_id
_entity_poly.type
_entity_poly.pdbx_seq_one_letter_code
_entity_poly.pdbx_strand_id
1 'polypeptide(L)' 'LHSQLLPQEVIAESGFDPEILQNLKSRGHNVTCGSFGGSVIQGIEWRDEVNEYWANCDIRKGGVPDGLS' A
#
# COMPACT_ATOMS: atom_id res chain seq x y z
N LEU A 1 -4.82 -2.08 1.16
CA LEU A 1 -6.21 -2.60 1.02
C LEU A 1 -6.34 -3.16 -0.39
N HIS A 2 -7.01 -4.29 -0.55
CA HIS A 2 -7.27 -4.89 -1.86
C HIS A 2 -8.65 -5.53 -1.90
N SER A 3 -9.34 -5.45 -3.04
CA SER A 3 -10.54 -6.24 -3.33
C SER A 3 -10.58 -6.49 -4.84
N GLN A 4 -10.91 -7.72 -5.23
CA GLN A 4 -10.83 -8.19 -6.62
C GLN A 4 -12.14 -8.83 -7.10
N LEU A 5 -13.27 -8.39 -6.53
CA LEU A 5 -14.62 -8.92 -6.74
C LEU A 5 -14.82 -10.35 -6.20
N LEU A 6 -13.98 -11.30 -6.60
CA LEU A 6 -13.99 -12.70 -6.13
C LEU A 6 -12.60 -13.12 -5.64
N PRO A 7 -12.46 -13.69 -4.42
CA PRO A 7 -13.50 -13.87 -3.40
C PRO A 7 -14.09 -12.52 -2.93
N GLN A 8 -15.33 -12.55 -2.45
CA GLN A 8 -16.05 -11.36 -1.98
C GLN A 8 -15.53 -10.95 -0.59
N GLU A 9 -14.31 -10.46 -0.56
CA GLU A 9 -13.65 -9.95 0.63
C GLU A 9 -12.83 -8.71 0.31
N VAL A 10 -12.47 -8.01 1.38
CA VAL A 10 -11.55 -6.90 1.37
C VAL A 10 -10.37 -7.29 2.27
N ILE A 11 -9.18 -7.34 1.69
CA ILE A 11 -7.95 -7.70 2.40
C ILE A 11 -7.25 -6.40 2.83
N ALA A 12 -7.09 -6.22 4.13
CA ALA A 12 -6.35 -5.11 4.73
C ALA A 12 -5.02 -5.61 5.32
N GLU A 13 -3.98 -4.80 5.19
CA GLU A 13 -2.69 -5.07 5.85
C GLU A 13 -2.73 -4.67 7.33
N SER A 14 -1.86 -5.28 8.13
CA SER A 14 -1.66 -4.88 9.53
C SER A 14 -1.25 -3.40 9.62
N GLY A 15 -1.91 -2.64 10.50
CA GLY A 15 -1.66 -1.21 10.67
C GLY A 15 -2.51 -0.31 9.77
N PHE A 16 -3.41 -0.87 8.95
CA PHE A 16 -4.39 -0.07 8.22
C PHE A 16 -5.34 0.67 9.19
N ASP A 17 -5.78 1.87 8.81
CA ASP A 17 -6.57 2.75 9.65
C ASP A 17 -7.85 2.06 10.17
N PRO A 18 -8.01 1.91 11.51
CA PRO A 18 -9.14 1.21 12.09
C PRO A 18 -10.49 1.89 11.84
N GLU A 19 -10.53 3.22 11.70
CA GLU A 19 -11.77 3.94 11.41
C GLU A 19 -12.27 3.60 10.01
N ILE A 20 -11.37 3.55 9.03
CA ILE A 20 -11.69 3.15 7.66
C ILE A 20 -12.18 1.69 7.64
N LEU A 21 -11.53 0.78 8.35
CA LEU A 21 -11.95 -0.62 8.40
C LEU A 21 -13.34 -0.80 9.04
N GLN A 22 -13.64 -0.05 10.11
CA GLN A 22 -14.98 -0.06 10.72
C GLN A 22 -16.05 0.47 9.77
N ASN A 23 -15.73 1.55 9.07
CA ASN A 23 -16.59 2.15 8.05
C ASN A 23 -16.86 1.21 6.86
N LEU A 24 -15.92 0.35 6.49
CA LEU A 24 -16.14 -0.68 5.47
C LEU A 24 -17.05 -1.80 6.00
N LYS A 25 -16.80 -2.27 7.23
CA LYS A 25 -17.65 -3.29 7.88
C LYS A 25 -19.10 -2.82 8.05
N SER A 26 -19.31 -1.55 8.44
CA SER A 26 -20.66 -0.99 8.61
C SER A 26 -21.45 -0.90 7.30
N ARG A 27 -20.76 -0.84 6.16
CA ARG A 27 -21.35 -0.90 4.81
C ARG A 27 -21.53 -2.32 4.28
N GLY A 28 -21.25 -3.34 5.10
CA GLY A 28 -21.44 -4.75 4.74
C GLY A 28 -20.26 -5.41 4.03
N HIS A 29 -19.08 -4.75 3.98
CA HIS A 29 -17.89 -5.40 3.44
C HIS A 29 -17.36 -6.47 4.41
N ASN A 30 -17.05 -7.65 3.88
CA ASN A 30 -16.30 -8.68 4.61
C ASN A 30 -14.81 -8.31 4.62
N VAL A 31 -14.37 -7.66 5.70
CA VAL A 31 -12.99 -7.19 5.84
C VAL A 31 -12.17 -8.19 6.64
N THR A 32 -11.15 -8.77 5.98
CA THR A 32 -10.17 -9.66 6.58
C THR A 32 -8.85 -8.90 6.77
N CYS A 33 -8.34 -8.84 8.01
CA CYS A 33 -7.00 -8.32 8.26
C CYS A 33 -6.00 -9.46 8.14
N GLY A 34 -5.13 -9.40 7.13
CA GLY A 34 -4.07 -10.36 6.91
C GLY A 34 -2.70 -9.83 7.35
N SER A 35 -1.70 -10.70 7.36
CA SER A 35 -0.30 -10.29 7.46
C SER A 35 0.11 -9.46 6.23
N PHE A 36 1.10 -8.58 6.42
CA PHE A 36 1.85 -7.85 5.39
C PHE A 36 1.85 -8.54 4.01
N GLY A 37 1.49 -7.81 2.95
CA GLY A 37 1.79 -8.18 1.57
C GLY A 37 0.58 -8.36 0.66
N GLY A 38 0.21 -7.29 -0.06
CA GLY A 38 -0.51 -7.41 -1.34
C GLY A 38 0.40 -7.18 -2.55
N SER A 39 1.30 -6.20 -2.43
CA SER A 39 2.20 -5.76 -3.52
C SER A 39 3.56 -5.39 -2.96
N VAL A 40 4.58 -5.40 -3.80
CA VAL A 40 5.89 -4.78 -3.52
C VAL A 40 6.07 -3.67 -4.55
N ILE A 41 6.10 -2.42 -4.11
CA ILE A 41 6.15 -1.26 -5.00
C ILE A 41 7.55 -0.68 -5.07
N GLN A 42 7.99 -0.30 -6.26
CA GLN A 42 9.22 0.47 -6.45
C GLN A 42 8.81 1.72 -7.21
N GLY A 43 9.07 2.89 -6.65
CA GLY A 43 8.56 4.16 -7.16
C GLY A 43 9.67 5.17 -7.36
N ILE A 44 9.58 5.93 -8.44
CA ILE A 44 10.39 7.12 -8.71
C ILE A 44 9.42 8.26 -9.03
N GLU A 45 9.57 9.37 -8.33
CA GLU A 45 8.80 10.60 -8.51
C GLU A 45 9.73 11.70 -8.99
N TRP A 46 9.31 12.43 -10.01
CA TRP A 46 9.94 13.69 -10.40
C TRP A 46 9.28 14.84 -9.63
N ARG A 47 10.07 15.71 -9.01
CA ARG A 47 9.58 16.88 -8.27
C ARG A 47 10.04 18.16 -8.94
N ASP A 48 9.11 18.81 -9.64
CA ASP A 48 9.36 20.06 -10.37
C ASP A 48 9.80 21.19 -9.44
N GLU A 49 9.32 21.24 -8.20
CA GLU A 49 9.59 22.34 -7.26
C GLU A 49 11.05 22.41 -6.82
N VAL A 50 11.73 21.26 -6.81
CA VAL A 50 13.14 21.12 -6.43
C VAL A 50 14.02 20.64 -7.58
N ASN A 51 13.43 20.32 -8.74
CA ASN A 51 14.09 19.79 -9.92
C ASN A 51 14.92 18.52 -9.64
N GLU A 52 14.33 17.59 -8.87
CA GLU A 52 14.98 16.35 -8.40
C GLU A 52 14.12 15.09 -8.63
N TYR A 53 14.80 13.94 -8.69
CA TYR A 53 14.16 12.62 -8.63
C TYR A 53 14.20 12.07 -7.21
N TRP A 54 13.04 11.63 -6.71
CA TRP A 54 12.90 10.96 -5.43
C TRP A 54 12.53 9.50 -5.67
N ALA A 55 13.30 8.57 -5.10
CA ALA A 55 13.07 7.14 -5.28
C ALA A 55 12.79 6.45 -3.94
N ASN A 56 11.89 5.46 -3.96
CA ASN A 56 11.59 4.65 -2.80
C ASN A 56 11.47 3.17 -3.18
N CYS A 57 12.11 2.33 -2.37
CA CYS A 57 11.97 0.89 -2.42
C CYS A 57 11.10 0.43 -1.26
N ASP A 58 10.07 -0.34 -1.56
CA ASP A 58 9.20 -0.91 -0.55
C ASP A 58 9.94 -1.85 0.41
N ILE A 59 9.85 -1.50 1.70
CA ILE A 59 10.50 -2.19 2.81
C ILE A 59 10.14 -3.68 2.88
N ARG A 60 8.98 -4.09 2.36
CA ARG A 60 8.50 -5.48 2.39
C ARG A 60 9.42 -6.44 1.63
N LYS A 61 10.25 -5.94 0.71
CA LYS A 61 11.27 -6.72 -0.03
C LYS A 61 12.70 -6.26 0.25
N GLY A 62 12.89 -5.26 1.13
CA GLY A 62 14.21 -4.79 1.55
C GLY A 62 15.07 -4.20 0.43
N GLY A 63 14.46 -3.64 -0.62
CA GLY A 63 15.18 -2.98 -1.70
C GLY A 63 15.83 -1.67 -1.25
N VAL A 64 16.82 -1.21 -2.01
CA VAL A 64 17.50 0.07 -1.79
C VAL A 64 17.53 0.83 -3.12
N PRO A 65 17.06 2.10 -3.16
CA PRO A 65 17.13 2.90 -4.37
C PRO A 65 18.58 3.33 -4.62
N ASP A 66 18.94 3.52 -5.89
CA ASP A 66 20.26 4.00 -6.30
C ASP A 66 20.12 5.18 -7.28
N GLY A 67 21.13 6.04 -7.34
CA GLY A 67 21.11 7.26 -8.14
C GLY A 67 22.47 7.91 -8.30
N LEU A 68 22.58 8.77 -9.31
CA LEU A 68 23.75 9.60 -9.57
C LEU A 68 23.39 11.07 -9.30
N SER A 69 24.31 11.82 -8.69
CA SER A 69 24.17 13.25 -8.41
C SER A 69 24.36 14.12 -9.65
#